data_AF-A0A3D9BEX2-F1
#
_entry.id   AF-A0A3D9BEX2-F1
#
_cell.length_a   1.000
_cell.length_b   1.000
_cell.length_c   1.000
_cell.angle_alpha   90.00
_cell.angle_beta   90.00
_cell.angle_gamma   90.00
#
_symmetry.space_group_name_H-M   'P 1'
#
loop_
_entity.id
_entity.type
_entity.pdbx_description
1 polymer ?
#
loop_
_entity_poly.entity_id
_entity_poly.type
_entity_poly.pdbx_seq_one_letter_code
_entity_poly.pdbx_strand_id
1 'polypeptide(L)'
;MKTKLFAIALLAGSLFNAQTKKVLFIGIDGCRADVMMSSTTPNIKNLISQSIYSLDGLCASTTWSGNGWSTMLTGVWHNKHNVQDNNFTAPNFTAYPDFLTRAETFNPNLRTISLAHWSPINTTIINNADVKTNFTTDLAVKNAAVAALQSDNPDILFVDFDDVDHAGHSYGFSSTVPQYVSSMQITDQYIGEIVTAMKSRATYNNEDWLVVVTTDHGATDTSHGGPNLSERNIFTIFSNPGFTPTQIGRTVNQTPKTFNQLNFPAGTFAKPINQTPFNFGATQDFTVEFWVKPNVSYTSDPVMISNKNWNNGYNKGFNISGYSGQTYRVNIGDGTNRIDLNGGKLTTNQWKHIAVTFDRDGLVTLYEDGVVVTFAKMQNIGNITSGLPLTINQDGTNTYGLNLAASYKDVRIWNSALPANVIVNWANQDITASHPFYAQLLANYKMNETSGNTLTDSSLNSNNAAVTGSPTRNLDTNTTFTIYDYLSTTRETDHLPTVFNWMCIPVQSSWGIDGVNRIPACNNSTLSVNNLEKKQNELIIYPNPASNEINLKFNSTDKNLTLNIIDAKGTLVSAKELSSSNSQYNQKIKIENLPAGIYFVQIKGNLTSFSKSFIKK
;
A
#
# COMPACT_ATOMS: atom_id res chain seq x y z
N MET A 1 56.68 36.48 43.50
CA MET A 1 55.24 36.60 43.15
C MET A 1 55.18 37.11 41.73
N LYS A 2 55.08 36.23 40.73
CA LYS A 2 53.86 35.58 40.21
C LYS A 2 52.90 36.56 39.49
N THR A 3 52.92 36.43 38.16
CA THR A 3 51.76 36.29 37.24
C THR A 3 50.91 37.54 36.96
N LYS A 4 50.48 37.89 35.73
CA LYS A 4 50.07 37.04 34.58
C LYS A 4 50.29 37.74 33.22
N LEU A 5 50.92 37.01 32.31
CA LEU A 5 50.65 36.98 30.86
C LEU A 5 49.46 36.00 30.61
N PHE A 6 48.87 36.00 29.40
CA PHE A 6 47.77 35.15 28.87
C PHE A 6 46.33 35.65 29.13
N ALA A 7 45.39 35.67 28.19
CA ALA A 7 45.27 34.98 26.90
C ALA A 7 44.36 35.76 25.92
N ILE A 8 44.81 35.92 24.67
CA ILE A 8 43.91 35.99 23.52
C ILE A 8 43.58 34.53 23.20
N ALA A 9 42.43 34.06 23.67
CA ALA A 9 41.92 32.73 23.36
C ALA A 9 41.01 32.81 22.14
N LEU A 10 41.31 31.95 21.16
CA LEU A 10 40.59 31.65 19.94
C LEU A 10 39.05 31.74 20.10
N LEU A 11 38.43 32.66 19.36
CA LEU A 11 37.08 32.46 18.83
C LEU A 11 37.21 31.72 17.49
N ALA A 12 37.76 30.50 17.52
CA ALA A 12 37.47 29.51 16.50
C ALA A 12 36.12 28.91 16.89
N GLY A 13 35.05 29.67 16.63
CA GLY A 13 33.72 29.09 16.62
C GLY A 13 33.73 28.00 15.58
N SER A 14 33.63 26.74 16.02
CA SER A 14 33.32 25.61 15.15
C SER A 14 31.96 25.89 14.53
N LEU A 15 31.97 26.54 13.36
CA LEU A 15 30.89 26.48 12.40
C LEU A 15 30.77 25.00 12.03
N PHE A 16 29.92 24.27 12.74
CA PHE A 16 29.37 23.02 12.22
C PHE A 16 28.60 23.41 10.96
N ASN A 17 29.25 23.36 9.80
CA ASN A 17 28.56 23.42 8.53
C ASN A 17 27.58 22.24 8.53
N ALA A 18 26.30 22.52 8.28
CA ALA A 18 25.31 21.47 8.08
C ALA A 18 25.82 20.55 6.96
N GLN A 19 25.79 19.24 7.19
CA GLN A 19 26.20 18.28 6.17
C GLN A 19 25.30 18.42 4.93
N THR A 20 25.89 18.25 3.76
CA THR A 20 25.17 18.31 2.49
C THR A 20 24.37 17.02 2.32
N LYS A 21 23.05 17.13 2.12
CA LYS A 21 22.18 15.98 1.87
C LYS A 21 22.51 15.37 0.53
N LYS A 22 22.71 14.04 0.51
CA LYS A 22 23.03 13.25 -0.68
C LYS A 22 22.16 11.99 -0.73
N VAL A 23 21.90 11.48 -1.93
CA VAL A 23 21.13 10.26 -2.14
C VAL A 23 21.88 9.30 -3.08
N LEU A 24 22.00 8.06 -2.64
CA LEU A 24 22.36 6.93 -3.48
C LEU A 24 21.12 6.02 -3.56
N PHE A 25 20.45 6.02 -4.71
CA PHE A 25 19.30 5.19 -4.98
C PHE A 25 19.72 3.99 -5.83
N ILE A 26 19.52 2.78 -5.32
CA ILE A 26 19.84 1.54 -6.00
C ILE A 26 18.54 0.74 -6.11
N GLY A 27 18.10 0.43 -7.33
CA GLY A 27 17.05 -0.56 -7.52
C GLY A 27 17.57 -1.77 -8.30
N ILE A 28 16.95 -2.92 -8.04
CA ILE A 28 17.30 -4.21 -8.62
C ILE A 28 16.03 -4.76 -9.23
N ASP A 29 16.00 -4.93 -10.55
CA ASP A 29 14.84 -5.48 -11.27
C ASP A 29 14.59 -6.94 -10.83
N GLY A 30 13.31 -7.29 -10.62
CA GLY A 30 12.88 -8.67 -10.38
C GLY A 30 13.50 -9.40 -9.18
N CYS A 31 13.96 -8.69 -8.15
CA CYS A 31 14.68 -9.26 -7.01
C CYS A 31 13.74 -9.71 -5.88
N ARG A 32 13.47 -11.02 -5.81
CA ARG A 32 12.67 -11.60 -4.73
C ARG A 32 13.31 -11.45 -3.35
N ALA A 33 12.60 -10.77 -2.45
CA ALA A 33 13.07 -10.48 -1.09
C ALA A 33 13.39 -11.76 -0.28
N ASP A 34 12.58 -12.81 -0.39
CA ASP A 34 12.79 -14.07 0.33
C ASP A 34 14.03 -14.84 -0.16
N VAL A 35 14.28 -14.84 -1.46
CA VAL A 35 15.49 -15.44 -2.06
C VAL A 35 16.72 -14.62 -1.70
N MET A 36 16.66 -13.29 -1.81
CA MET A 36 17.76 -12.39 -1.44
C MET A 36 18.15 -12.54 0.04
N MET A 37 17.17 -12.62 0.94
CA MET A 37 17.44 -12.74 2.38
C MET A 37 17.96 -14.12 2.79
N SER A 38 17.56 -15.19 2.08
CA SER A 38 18.10 -16.55 2.30
C SER A 38 19.46 -16.78 1.66
N SER A 39 19.90 -15.91 0.75
CA SER A 39 21.19 -15.97 0.05
C SER A 39 22.32 -15.24 0.81
N THR A 40 23.56 -15.45 0.40
CA THR A 40 24.74 -14.74 0.94
C THR A 40 24.83 -13.33 0.36
N THR A 41 24.11 -12.38 0.96
CA THR A 41 24.04 -10.96 0.57
C THR A 41 24.52 -10.03 1.70
N PRO A 42 25.80 -10.12 2.12
CA PRO A 42 26.30 -9.42 3.30
C PRO A 42 26.24 -7.89 3.17
N ASN A 43 26.37 -7.32 1.97
CA ASN A 43 26.39 -5.86 1.82
C ASN A 43 24.99 -5.25 1.99
N ILE A 44 23.97 -5.85 1.38
CA ILE A 44 22.56 -5.48 1.57
C ILE A 44 22.17 -5.70 3.04
N LYS A 45 22.51 -6.84 3.63
CA LYS A 45 22.22 -7.13 5.05
C LYS A 45 22.90 -6.15 6.00
N ASN A 46 24.10 -5.65 5.67
CA ASN A 46 24.75 -4.62 6.45
C ASN A 46 24.01 -3.27 6.39
N LEU A 47 23.45 -2.90 5.22
CA LEU A 47 22.61 -1.68 5.12
C LEU A 47 21.35 -1.77 5.99
N ILE A 48 20.76 -2.96 6.13
CA ILE A 48 19.59 -3.19 6.99
C ILE A 48 19.86 -2.81 8.45
N SER A 49 21.07 -3.11 8.96
CA SER A 49 21.45 -2.91 10.36
C SER A 49 21.43 -1.45 10.84
N GLN A 50 21.26 -0.48 9.94
CA GLN A 50 21.23 0.96 10.17
C GLN A 50 20.15 1.63 9.31
N SER A 51 18.98 0.99 9.22
CA SER A 51 17.92 1.42 8.30
C SER A 51 16.53 1.45 8.90
N ILE A 52 15.66 2.22 8.26
CA ILE A 52 14.23 1.97 8.29
C ILE A 52 13.91 1.16 7.03
N TYR A 53 13.38 -0.04 7.18
CA TYR A 53 13.23 -0.97 6.05
C TYR A 53 11.94 -1.78 6.12
N SER A 54 11.53 -2.33 4.98
CA SER A 54 10.44 -3.31 4.88
C SER A 54 10.86 -4.45 3.97
N LEU A 55 10.58 -5.68 4.39
CA LEU A 55 10.59 -6.88 3.53
C LEU A 55 9.17 -7.26 3.08
N ASP A 56 8.17 -6.52 3.57
CA ASP A 56 6.74 -6.69 3.31
C ASP A 56 6.19 -5.51 2.51
N GLY A 57 7.04 -4.84 1.72
CA GLY A 57 6.60 -3.82 0.78
C GLY A 57 5.75 -4.45 -0.31
N LEU A 58 4.88 -3.64 -0.92
CA LEU A 58 4.01 -4.09 -2.01
C LEU A 58 4.01 -3.13 -3.20
N CYS A 59 4.06 -3.72 -4.40
CA CYS A 59 3.62 -3.13 -5.65
C CYS A 59 2.18 -3.54 -6.02
N ALA A 60 1.60 -2.89 -7.02
CA ALA A 60 0.30 -3.25 -7.59
C ALA A 60 0.48 -4.12 -8.84
N SER A 61 -0.45 -5.05 -9.09
CA SER A 61 -0.47 -5.78 -10.35
C SER A 61 -0.94 -4.87 -11.50
N THR A 62 -0.39 -4.98 -12.72
CA THR A 62 0.57 -5.98 -13.22
C THR A 62 2.02 -5.67 -12.87
N THR A 63 2.77 -6.70 -12.48
CA THR A 63 4.15 -6.58 -11.94
C THR A 63 5.19 -6.61 -13.07
N TRP A 64 5.11 -5.63 -13.97
CA TRP A 64 6.07 -5.41 -15.04
C TRP A 64 6.99 -4.23 -14.70
N SER A 65 8.25 -4.28 -15.10
CA SER A 65 9.23 -3.24 -14.77
C SER A 65 8.82 -1.84 -15.23
N GLY A 66 8.20 -1.72 -16.40
CA GLY A 66 7.64 -0.45 -16.88
C GLY A 66 6.59 0.13 -15.94
N ASN A 67 5.73 -0.70 -15.36
CA ASN A 67 4.75 -0.26 -14.36
C ASN A 67 5.44 0.09 -13.03
N GLY A 68 6.27 -0.82 -12.50
CA GLY A 68 6.90 -0.66 -11.20
C GLY A 68 7.85 0.53 -11.13
N TRP A 69 8.76 0.67 -12.09
CA TRP A 69 9.66 1.82 -12.18
C TRP A 69 8.91 3.13 -12.39
N SER A 70 7.87 3.15 -13.23
CA SER A 70 7.04 4.34 -13.40
C SER A 70 6.37 4.74 -12.08
N THR A 71 5.79 3.79 -11.35
CA THR A 71 5.14 4.03 -10.06
C THR A 71 6.15 4.57 -9.05
N MET A 72 7.30 3.91 -8.94
CA MET A 72 8.34 4.22 -7.97
C MET A 72 8.94 5.62 -8.20
N LEU A 73 9.27 5.93 -9.46
CA LEU A 73 9.97 7.16 -9.82
C LEU A 73 9.03 8.37 -9.86
N THR A 74 7.73 8.19 -10.13
CA THR A 74 6.75 9.28 -10.19
C THR A 74 6.00 9.50 -8.87
N GLY A 75 6.02 8.52 -7.96
CA GLY A 75 5.33 8.57 -6.67
C GLY A 75 3.81 8.43 -6.76
N VAL A 76 3.27 8.04 -7.92
CA VAL A 76 1.84 7.82 -8.16
C VAL A 76 1.61 6.45 -8.78
N TRP A 77 0.40 5.91 -8.67
CA TRP A 77 0.07 4.59 -9.24
C TRP A 77 -0.27 4.64 -10.75
N HIS A 78 -0.38 3.46 -11.37
CA HIS A 78 -0.66 3.28 -12.81
C HIS A 78 -1.96 3.91 -13.30
N ASN A 79 -2.94 4.06 -12.42
CA ASN A 79 -4.17 4.79 -12.74
C ASN A 79 -3.91 6.29 -13.01
N LYS A 80 -2.77 6.85 -12.60
CA LYS A 80 -2.37 8.26 -12.82
C LYS A 80 -1.33 8.41 -13.91
N HIS A 81 -0.23 7.63 -13.86
CA HIS A 81 0.84 7.71 -14.86
C HIS A 81 0.55 6.89 -16.14
N ASN A 82 -0.53 6.09 -16.18
CA ASN A 82 -1.03 5.31 -17.32
C ASN A 82 -0.16 4.13 -17.81
N VAL A 83 0.96 3.81 -17.15
CA VAL A 83 1.83 2.69 -17.56
C VAL A 83 1.39 1.41 -16.87
N GLN A 84 1.05 0.38 -17.64
CA GLN A 84 0.61 -0.93 -17.11
C GLN A 84 1.53 -2.07 -17.54
N ASP A 85 2.40 -1.85 -18.52
CA ASP A 85 3.29 -2.84 -19.10
C ASP A 85 4.58 -2.19 -19.62
N ASN A 86 5.45 -2.99 -20.24
CA ASN A 86 6.71 -2.53 -20.82
C ASN A 86 6.56 -1.86 -22.20
N ASN A 87 5.33 -1.65 -22.68
CA ASN A 87 5.08 -0.97 -23.96
C ASN A 87 4.91 0.55 -23.81
N PHE A 88 4.67 1.03 -22.58
CA PHE A 88 4.49 2.46 -22.29
C PHE A 88 3.46 3.12 -23.22
N THR A 89 2.27 2.52 -23.32
CA THR A 89 1.20 3.10 -24.16
C THR A 89 0.63 4.35 -23.50
N ALA A 90 0.91 5.53 -24.08
CA ALA A 90 0.40 6.84 -23.66
C ALA A 90 0.66 7.19 -22.16
N PRO A 91 1.93 7.20 -21.72
CA PRO A 91 2.28 7.56 -20.35
C PRO A 91 1.94 9.01 -20.07
N ASN A 92 1.59 9.31 -18.82
CA ASN A 92 1.20 10.65 -18.36
C ASN A 92 2.32 11.33 -17.56
N PHE A 93 3.57 11.21 -18.01
CA PHE A 93 4.74 11.77 -17.32
C PHE A 93 4.79 13.31 -17.36
N THR A 94 4.06 13.96 -18.27
CA THR A 94 3.92 15.42 -18.25
C THR A 94 3.19 15.90 -16.99
N ALA A 95 2.12 15.21 -16.56
CA ALA A 95 1.41 15.53 -15.33
C ALA A 95 2.13 14.96 -14.09
N TYR A 96 2.79 13.81 -14.26
CA TYR A 96 3.49 13.09 -13.20
C TYR A 96 4.94 12.82 -13.56
N PRO A 97 5.81 13.86 -13.57
CA PRO A 97 7.23 13.67 -13.86
C PRO A 97 7.93 12.86 -12.76
N ASP A 98 9.04 12.22 -13.14
CA ASP A 98 9.91 11.46 -12.25
C ASP A 98 10.61 12.35 -11.21
N PHE A 99 11.17 11.72 -10.17
CA PHE A 99 11.75 12.42 -9.03
C PHE A 99 13.04 13.18 -9.36
N LEU A 100 13.84 12.77 -10.36
CA LEU A 100 15.04 13.52 -10.76
C LEU A 100 14.67 14.80 -11.49
N THR A 101 13.74 14.71 -12.44
CA THR A 101 13.19 15.88 -13.14
C THR A 101 12.62 16.90 -12.15
N ARG A 102 11.88 16.42 -11.13
CA ARG A 102 11.35 17.29 -10.07
C ARG A 102 12.44 17.89 -9.19
N ALA A 103 13.50 17.14 -8.88
CA ALA A 103 14.62 17.63 -8.08
C ALA A 103 15.36 18.77 -8.79
N GLU A 104 15.68 18.62 -10.08
CA GLU A 104 16.33 19.67 -10.87
C GLU A 104 15.44 20.89 -11.10
N THR A 105 14.12 20.67 -11.28
CA THR A 105 13.15 21.77 -11.37
C THR A 105 13.14 22.59 -10.07
N PHE A 106 13.28 21.95 -8.91
CA PHE A 106 13.34 22.63 -7.62
C PHE A 106 14.69 23.32 -7.38
N ASN A 107 15.79 22.65 -7.68
CA ASN A 107 17.14 23.20 -7.54
C ASN A 107 18.01 22.75 -8.71
N PRO A 108 18.23 23.63 -9.72
CA PRO A 108 19.01 23.30 -10.91
C PRO A 108 20.52 23.18 -10.64
N ASN A 109 20.98 23.45 -9.42
CA ASN A 109 22.38 23.24 -9.03
C ASN A 109 22.64 21.83 -8.49
N LEU A 110 21.60 21.00 -8.33
CA LEU A 110 21.79 19.61 -7.92
C LEU A 110 22.47 18.85 -9.05
N ARG A 111 23.57 18.16 -8.72
CA ARG A 111 24.22 17.23 -9.64
C ARG A 111 23.45 15.92 -9.65
N THR A 112 22.64 15.67 -10.68
CA THR A 112 21.85 14.42 -10.78
C THR A 112 22.39 13.47 -11.84
N ILE A 113 22.46 12.18 -11.49
CA ILE A 113 23.02 11.14 -12.36
C ILE A 113 22.10 9.92 -12.32
N SER A 114 21.74 9.42 -13.50
CA SER A 114 21.01 8.17 -13.68
C SER A 114 21.80 7.19 -14.55
N LEU A 115 22.11 6.03 -13.98
CA LEU A 115 22.86 4.94 -14.63
C LEU A 115 21.98 3.69 -14.60
N ALA A 116 21.51 3.24 -15.77
CA ALA A 116 20.56 2.14 -15.87
C ALA A 116 21.06 1.03 -16.78
N HIS A 117 20.78 -0.21 -16.40
CA HIS A 117 20.89 -1.36 -17.29
C HIS A 117 19.58 -1.50 -18.08
N TRP A 118 18.43 -1.43 -17.41
CA TRP A 118 17.13 -1.47 -18.07
C TRP A 118 16.82 -0.12 -18.75
N SER A 119 17.22 -0.01 -20.01
CA SER A 119 17.20 1.21 -20.85
C SER A 119 15.92 2.06 -20.80
N PRO A 120 14.69 1.51 -20.71
CA PRO A 120 13.47 2.31 -20.64
C PRO A 120 13.40 3.30 -19.47
N ILE A 121 14.12 3.06 -18.36
CA ILE A 121 14.24 4.04 -17.28
C ILE A 121 14.74 5.39 -17.81
N ASN A 122 15.83 5.43 -18.57
CA ASN A 122 16.42 6.69 -19.05
C ASN A 122 15.84 7.19 -20.38
N THR A 123 15.30 6.28 -21.20
CA THR A 123 14.77 6.64 -22.53
C THR A 123 13.31 7.05 -22.47
N THR A 124 12.56 6.62 -21.45
CA THR A 124 11.10 6.80 -21.39
C THR A 124 10.62 7.43 -20.08
N ILE A 125 11.14 7.00 -18.91
CA ILE A 125 10.61 7.42 -17.60
C ILE A 125 11.29 8.70 -17.10
N ILE A 126 12.61 8.68 -16.97
CA ILE A 126 13.42 9.80 -16.48
C ILE A 126 13.57 10.83 -17.58
N ASN A 127 12.82 11.93 -17.45
CA ASN A 127 12.82 12.98 -18.44
C ASN A 127 14.10 13.83 -18.38
N ASN A 128 14.48 14.30 -17.19
CA ASN A 128 15.66 15.14 -16.99
C ASN A 128 16.57 14.60 -15.88
N ALA A 129 17.86 14.57 -16.20
CA ALA A 129 18.97 14.46 -15.27
C ALA A 129 20.21 14.97 -16.00
N ASP A 130 21.15 15.61 -15.30
CA ASP A 130 22.35 16.12 -15.93
C ASP A 130 23.19 15.03 -16.64
N VAL A 131 23.18 13.80 -16.11
CA VAL A 131 23.76 12.61 -16.76
C VAL A 131 22.75 11.49 -16.78
N LYS A 132 22.48 10.97 -17.98
CA LYS A 132 21.70 9.75 -18.21
C LYS A 132 22.48 8.81 -19.11
N THR A 133 22.84 7.65 -18.59
CA THR A 133 23.60 6.66 -19.37
C THR A 133 22.98 5.29 -19.24
N ASN A 134 22.75 4.64 -20.38
CA ASN A 134 22.32 3.25 -20.45
C ASN A 134 23.51 2.33 -20.69
N PHE A 135 23.52 1.21 -20.00
CA PHE A 135 24.52 0.16 -20.11
C PHE A 135 23.85 -1.16 -20.48
N THR A 136 24.67 -2.16 -20.81
CA THR A 136 24.21 -3.49 -21.24
C THR A 136 24.55 -4.59 -20.24
N THR A 137 25.13 -4.24 -19.07
CA THR A 137 25.45 -5.16 -17.98
C THR A 137 25.46 -4.42 -16.64
N ASP A 138 25.15 -5.11 -15.55
CA ASP A 138 25.23 -4.55 -14.20
C ASP A 138 26.69 -4.19 -13.82
N LEU A 139 27.66 -4.95 -14.33
CA LEU A 139 29.08 -4.65 -14.13
C LEU A 139 29.44 -3.25 -14.68
N ALA A 140 28.94 -2.90 -15.86
CA ALA A 140 29.19 -1.60 -16.47
C ALA A 140 28.49 -0.48 -15.69
N VAL A 141 27.24 -0.70 -15.25
CA VAL A 141 26.52 0.21 -14.35
C VAL A 141 27.34 0.46 -13.08
N LYS A 142 27.77 -0.60 -12.40
CA LYS A 142 28.57 -0.50 -11.17
C LYS A 142 29.85 0.30 -11.40
N ASN A 143 30.60 0.00 -12.46
CA ASN A 143 31.85 0.69 -12.75
C ASN A 143 31.61 2.19 -13.00
N ALA A 144 30.53 2.55 -13.70
CA ALA A 144 30.15 3.93 -13.91
C ALA A 144 29.71 4.62 -12.60
N ALA A 145 28.97 3.94 -11.72
CA ALA A 145 28.57 4.47 -10.42
C ALA A 145 29.79 4.75 -9.52
N VAL A 146 30.74 3.82 -9.45
CA VAL A 146 32.00 4.01 -8.73
C VAL A 146 32.79 5.19 -9.29
N ALA A 147 32.89 5.31 -10.62
CA ALA A 147 33.57 6.43 -11.26
C ALA A 147 32.88 7.77 -10.94
N ALA A 148 31.55 7.85 -11.07
CA ALA A 148 30.78 9.05 -10.75
C ALA A 148 30.96 9.49 -9.29
N LEU A 149 30.98 8.54 -8.34
CA LEU A 149 31.27 8.82 -6.93
C LEU A 149 32.70 9.31 -6.70
N GLN A 150 33.66 8.95 -7.54
CA GLN A 150 35.06 9.38 -7.40
C GLN A 150 35.35 10.74 -8.05
N SER A 151 34.71 11.04 -9.18
CA SER A 151 35.09 12.21 -10.00
C SER A 151 33.98 13.22 -10.28
N ASP A 152 32.70 12.84 -10.19
CA ASP A 152 31.58 13.67 -10.65
C ASP A 152 30.75 14.30 -9.51
N ASN A 153 30.92 13.82 -8.27
CA ASN A 153 30.30 14.41 -7.08
C ASN A 153 28.75 14.57 -7.17
N PRO A 154 28.01 13.48 -7.42
CA PRO A 154 26.55 13.56 -7.49
C PRO A 154 25.92 14.03 -6.17
N ASP A 155 24.85 14.80 -6.26
CA ASP A 155 23.89 15.03 -5.16
C ASP A 155 22.86 13.91 -5.07
N ILE A 156 22.41 13.43 -6.23
CA ILE A 156 21.53 12.28 -6.37
C ILE A 156 22.13 11.35 -7.43
N LEU A 157 22.50 10.14 -7.01
CA LEU A 157 22.94 9.07 -7.89
C LEU A 157 21.89 7.96 -7.90
N PHE A 158 21.22 7.78 -9.03
CA PHE A 158 20.32 6.67 -9.31
C PHE A 158 21.07 5.58 -10.08
N VAL A 159 20.94 4.34 -9.61
CA VAL A 159 21.56 3.13 -10.14
C VAL A 159 20.49 2.06 -10.29
N ASP A 160 20.42 1.47 -11.48
CA ASP A 160 19.53 0.37 -11.80
C ASP A 160 20.31 -0.87 -12.28
N PHE A 161 19.92 -2.03 -11.76
CA PHE A 161 20.51 -3.35 -12.04
C PHE A 161 19.44 -4.31 -12.55
N ASP A 162 19.72 -5.02 -13.65
CA ASP A 162 18.76 -5.85 -14.39
C ASP A 162 19.19 -7.33 -14.51
N ASP A 163 20.46 -7.67 -14.22
CA ASP A 163 20.96 -9.04 -14.40
C ASP A 163 20.24 -10.07 -13.49
N VAL A 164 19.64 -9.63 -12.38
CA VAL A 164 18.83 -10.48 -11.49
C VAL A 164 17.53 -10.91 -12.19
N ASP A 165 16.77 -9.98 -12.77
CA ASP A 165 15.55 -10.32 -13.52
C ASP A 165 15.88 -11.13 -14.78
N HIS A 166 16.95 -10.77 -15.49
CA HIS A 166 17.41 -11.53 -16.67
C HIS A 166 17.72 -12.99 -16.34
N ALA A 167 18.38 -13.25 -15.20
CA ALA A 167 18.64 -14.60 -14.72
C ALA A 167 17.34 -15.32 -14.33
N GLY A 168 16.40 -14.60 -13.71
CA GLY A 168 15.08 -15.13 -13.37
C GLY A 168 14.29 -15.55 -14.61
N HIS A 169 14.26 -14.73 -15.66
CA HIS A 169 13.64 -15.07 -16.94
C HIS A 169 14.31 -16.27 -17.63
N SER A 170 15.63 -16.36 -17.54
CA SER A 170 16.41 -17.43 -18.22
C SER A 170 16.32 -18.78 -17.51
N TYR A 171 16.23 -18.80 -16.17
CA TYR A 171 16.42 -20.02 -15.37
C TYR A 171 15.35 -20.26 -14.31
N GLY A 172 14.54 -19.27 -13.95
CA GLY A 172 13.58 -19.29 -12.84
C GLY A 172 14.02 -18.44 -11.65
N PHE A 173 13.06 -18.08 -10.80
CA PHE A 173 13.22 -17.09 -9.71
C PHE A 173 13.24 -17.74 -8.32
N SER A 174 13.45 -19.05 -8.19
CA SER A 174 13.43 -19.71 -6.87
C SER A 174 14.82 -19.75 -6.23
N SER A 175 14.87 -19.93 -4.91
CA SER A 175 16.13 -20.10 -4.16
C SER A 175 16.90 -21.38 -4.51
N THR A 176 16.29 -22.31 -5.25
CA THR A 176 16.94 -23.52 -5.73
C THR A 176 17.57 -23.35 -7.12
N VAL A 177 17.42 -22.18 -7.76
CA VAL A 177 18.04 -21.87 -9.06
C VAL A 177 19.40 -21.19 -8.82
N PRO A 178 20.54 -21.88 -9.04
CA PRO A 178 21.86 -21.33 -8.72
C PRO A 178 22.19 -20.05 -9.48
N GLN A 179 21.72 -19.91 -10.71
CA GLN A 179 21.98 -18.75 -11.57
C GLN A 179 21.33 -17.47 -11.02
N TYR A 180 20.08 -17.57 -10.57
CA TYR A 180 19.35 -16.46 -9.96
C TYR A 180 19.92 -16.08 -8.59
N VAL A 181 20.29 -17.08 -7.78
CA VAL A 181 21.00 -16.83 -6.52
C VAL A 181 22.38 -16.21 -6.76
N SER A 182 23.11 -16.66 -7.77
CA SER A 182 24.43 -16.13 -8.11
C SER A 182 24.36 -14.71 -8.64
N SER A 183 23.36 -14.35 -9.45
CA SER A 183 23.20 -12.96 -9.91
C SER A 183 22.94 -12.03 -8.72
N MET A 184 22.08 -12.41 -7.77
CA MET A 184 21.88 -11.64 -6.53
C MET A 184 23.16 -11.45 -5.71
N GLN A 185 23.99 -12.50 -5.60
CA GLN A 185 25.27 -12.42 -4.88
C GLN A 185 26.27 -11.49 -5.58
N ILE A 186 26.29 -11.48 -6.91
CA ILE A 186 27.12 -10.56 -7.71
C ILE A 186 26.63 -9.13 -7.55
N THR A 187 25.32 -8.87 -7.66
CA THR A 187 24.73 -7.56 -7.44
C THR A 187 24.98 -7.05 -6.01
N ASP A 188 24.92 -7.92 -5.00
CA ASP A 188 25.31 -7.55 -3.62
C ASP A 188 26.78 -7.11 -3.51
N GLN A 189 27.71 -7.78 -4.20
CA GLN A 189 29.11 -7.35 -4.26
C GLN A 189 29.25 -5.97 -4.91
N TYR A 190 28.53 -5.73 -6.01
CA TYR A 190 28.50 -4.43 -6.68
C TYR A 190 27.99 -3.32 -5.78
N ILE A 191 26.93 -3.57 -5.01
CA ILE A 191 26.42 -2.64 -4.00
C ILE A 191 27.50 -2.34 -2.95
N GLY A 192 28.22 -3.37 -2.48
CA GLY A 192 29.34 -3.20 -1.55
C GLY A 192 30.45 -2.29 -2.10
N GLU A 193 30.83 -2.46 -3.37
CA GLU A 193 31.83 -1.61 -4.04
C GLU A 193 31.35 -0.16 -4.18
N ILE A 194 30.08 0.07 -4.57
CA ILE A 194 29.50 1.41 -4.70
C ILE A 194 29.43 2.11 -3.34
N VAL A 195 28.92 1.43 -2.30
CA VAL A 195 28.85 1.99 -0.94
C VAL A 195 30.25 2.27 -0.39
N THR A 196 31.24 1.44 -0.72
CA THR A 196 32.64 1.69 -0.36
C THR A 196 33.15 2.94 -1.06
N ALA A 197 32.95 3.08 -2.37
CA ALA A 197 33.35 4.26 -3.12
C ALA A 197 32.70 5.54 -2.58
N MET A 198 31.41 5.49 -2.22
CA MET A 198 30.68 6.58 -1.57
C MET A 198 31.34 6.98 -0.25
N LYS A 199 31.65 6.01 0.63
CA LYS A 199 32.30 6.28 1.93
C LYS A 199 33.75 6.75 1.80
N SER A 200 34.43 6.40 0.72
CA SER A 200 35.83 6.81 0.44
C SER A 200 35.96 8.21 -0.15
N ARG A 201 34.85 8.90 -0.42
CA ARG A 201 34.88 10.28 -0.93
C ARG A 201 35.58 11.22 0.06
N ALA A 202 36.45 12.08 -0.45
CA ALA A 202 37.15 13.06 0.40
C ALA A 202 36.19 14.01 1.15
N THR A 203 35.01 14.25 0.58
CA THR A 203 33.94 15.10 1.14
C THR A 203 32.96 14.34 2.02
N TYR A 204 33.06 13.01 2.18
CA TYR A 204 32.06 12.18 2.85
C TYR A 204 31.70 12.66 4.27
N ASN A 205 32.69 13.13 5.04
CA ASN A 205 32.44 13.66 6.40
C ASN A 205 31.56 14.92 6.42
N ASN A 206 31.51 15.67 5.31
CA ASN A 206 30.67 16.85 5.12
C ASN A 206 29.34 16.52 4.41
N GLU A 207 29.08 15.25 4.14
CA GLU A 207 27.91 14.75 3.43
C GLU A 207 27.05 13.89 4.35
N ASP A 208 25.75 13.89 4.12
CA ASP A 208 24.79 13.06 4.83
C ASP A 208 23.98 12.27 3.79
N TRP A 209 24.37 11.00 3.63
CA TRP A 209 23.87 10.11 2.59
C TRP A 209 22.67 9.30 3.06
N LEU A 210 21.61 9.31 2.26
CA LEU A 210 20.58 8.26 2.31
C LEU A 210 20.91 7.23 1.22
N VAL A 211 21.14 5.99 1.62
CA VAL A 211 21.23 4.86 0.69
C VAL A 211 19.87 4.18 0.63
N VAL A 212 19.25 4.20 -0.54
CA VAL A 212 17.99 3.51 -0.82
C VAL A 212 18.30 2.23 -1.60
N VAL A 213 17.81 1.08 -1.14
CA VAL A 213 17.88 -0.17 -1.90
C VAL A 213 16.49 -0.79 -2.00
N THR A 214 16.05 -1.12 -3.21
CA THR A 214 14.71 -1.68 -3.43
C THR A 214 14.66 -2.56 -4.69
N THR A 215 13.47 -3.08 -4.98
CA THR A 215 13.10 -3.84 -6.17
C THR A 215 11.74 -3.33 -6.63
N ASP A 216 11.50 -3.33 -7.93
CA ASP A 216 10.24 -2.92 -8.55
C ASP A 216 9.17 -4.03 -8.46
N HIS A 217 9.56 -5.29 -8.63
CA HIS A 217 8.67 -6.42 -8.40
C HIS A 217 9.40 -7.66 -7.86
N GLY A 218 8.59 -8.60 -7.36
CA GLY A 218 9.02 -9.97 -7.10
C GLY A 218 8.67 -10.89 -8.26
N ALA A 219 8.54 -12.18 -7.98
CA ALA A 219 8.15 -13.17 -8.98
C ALA A 219 7.46 -14.39 -8.34
N THR A 220 6.77 -15.20 -9.14
CA THR A 220 6.58 -16.62 -8.83
C THR A 220 7.88 -17.38 -9.09
N ASP A 221 7.95 -18.69 -8.83
CA ASP A 221 9.17 -19.47 -9.09
C ASP A 221 9.59 -19.49 -10.58
N THR A 222 8.68 -19.19 -11.51
CA THR A 222 8.91 -19.38 -12.96
C THR A 222 8.70 -18.12 -13.80
N SER A 223 8.01 -17.11 -13.29
CA SER A 223 7.63 -15.91 -14.05
C SER A 223 7.19 -14.79 -13.12
N HIS A 224 7.13 -13.58 -13.65
CA HIS A 224 6.37 -12.45 -13.10
C HIS A 224 5.36 -11.91 -14.13
N GLY A 225 4.70 -10.80 -13.79
CA GLY A 225 3.71 -10.09 -14.61
C GLY A 225 2.27 -10.24 -14.09
N GLY A 226 2.05 -11.16 -13.15
CA GLY A 226 0.76 -11.52 -12.60
C GLY A 226 0.38 -10.81 -11.29
N PRO A 227 -0.72 -11.25 -10.65
CA PRO A 227 -1.24 -10.66 -9.41
C PRO A 227 -0.82 -11.38 -8.12
N ASN A 228 -0.02 -12.45 -8.20
CA ASN A 228 0.29 -13.22 -6.99
C ASN A 228 1.07 -12.39 -5.97
N LEU A 229 0.87 -12.69 -4.68
CA LEU A 229 1.53 -11.94 -3.61
C LEU A 229 3.07 -11.99 -3.72
N SER A 230 3.64 -13.11 -4.19
CA SER A 230 5.10 -13.22 -4.38
C SER A 230 5.62 -12.36 -5.53
N GLU A 231 4.80 -12.11 -6.56
CA GLU A 231 5.11 -11.18 -7.64
C GLU A 231 5.01 -9.74 -7.15
N ARG A 232 4.06 -9.45 -6.25
CA ARG A 232 3.81 -8.11 -5.73
C ARG A 232 4.69 -7.71 -4.55
N ASN A 233 5.34 -8.67 -3.90
CA ASN A 233 6.17 -8.41 -2.73
C ASN A 233 7.51 -7.79 -3.15
N ILE A 234 7.76 -6.61 -2.60
CA ILE A 234 9.01 -5.88 -2.78
C ILE A 234 9.68 -5.63 -1.41
N PHE A 235 10.99 -5.43 -1.44
CA PHE A 235 11.70 -4.91 -0.27
C PHE A 235 12.08 -3.44 -0.48
N THR A 236 12.22 -2.70 0.61
CA THR A 236 12.70 -1.32 0.62
C THR A 236 13.61 -1.12 1.82
N ILE A 237 14.80 -0.57 1.60
CA ILE A 237 15.77 -0.25 2.64
C ILE A 237 16.13 1.23 2.53
N PHE A 238 15.84 2.01 3.58
CA PHE A 238 16.30 3.39 3.73
C PHE A 238 17.41 3.43 4.78
N SER A 239 18.67 3.37 4.34
CA SER A 239 19.84 3.22 5.21
C SER A 239 20.56 4.55 5.41
N ASN A 240 20.79 4.90 6.68
CA ASN A 240 21.61 6.04 7.10
C ASN A 240 22.18 5.73 8.50
N PRO A 241 23.48 6.00 8.76
CA PRO A 241 24.09 5.72 10.08
C PRO A 241 23.41 6.39 11.28
N GLY A 242 22.65 7.47 11.06
CA GLY A 242 21.89 8.19 12.08
C GLY A 242 20.50 7.61 12.38
N PHE A 243 20.06 6.57 11.67
CA PHE A 243 18.76 5.94 11.93
C PHE A 243 18.82 4.89 13.04
N THR A 244 17.76 4.85 13.84
CA THR A 244 17.46 3.70 14.70
C THR A 244 16.89 2.57 13.83
N PRO A 245 17.51 1.39 13.81
CA PRO A 245 17.05 0.28 12.98
C PRO A 245 15.59 -0.08 13.25
N THR A 246 14.75 0.00 12.23
CA THR A 246 13.30 -0.21 12.36
C THR A 246 12.78 -0.99 11.17
N GLN A 247 12.18 -2.16 11.43
CA GLN A 247 11.45 -2.91 10.41
C GLN A 247 9.99 -2.47 10.38
N ILE A 248 9.51 -2.08 9.21
CA ILE A 248 8.10 -1.87 8.90
C ILE A 248 7.59 -3.17 8.29
N GLY A 249 7.05 -4.06 9.14
CA GLY A 249 6.53 -5.35 8.73
C GLY A 249 5.00 -5.39 8.64
N ARG A 250 4.47 -6.37 7.91
CA ARG A 250 3.04 -6.68 7.92
C ARG A 250 2.63 -7.24 9.28
N THR A 251 1.35 -7.11 9.63
CA THR A 251 0.76 -7.88 10.73
C THR A 251 -0.05 -9.04 10.17
N VAL A 252 -0.02 -10.20 10.84
CA VAL A 252 -0.79 -11.38 10.43
C VAL A 252 -1.90 -11.62 11.45
N ASN A 253 -3.14 -11.46 10.99
CA ASN A 253 -4.34 -11.64 11.81
C ASN A 253 -4.91 -13.04 11.60
N GLN A 254 -4.59 -13.96 12.50
CA GLN A 254 -5.09 -15.34 12.47
C GLN A 254 -6.27 -15.51 13.44
N THR A 255 -7.37 -16.06 12.94
CA THR A 255 -8.58 -16.28 13.75
C THR A 255 -9.03 -17.73 13.61
N PRO A 256 -8.87 -18.58 14.64
CA PRO A 256 -9.46 -19.91 14.66
C PRO A 256 -10.98 -19.78 14.80
N LYS A 257 -11.72 -20.54 13.99
CA LYS A 257 -13.18 -20.60 14.02
C LYS A 257 -13.66 -22.04 13.93
N THR A 258 -14.69 -22.35 14.70
CA THR A 258 -15.53 -23.54 14.54
C THR A 258 -16.82 -23.11 13.83
N PHE A 259 -17.16 -23.75 12.71
CA PHE A 259 -18.33 -23.39 11.91
C PHE A 259 -18.83 -24.60 11.11
N ASN A 260 -20.09 -24.54 10.67
CA ASN A 260 -20.62 -25.50 9.70
C ASN A 260 -20.16 -25.06 8.31
N GLN A 261 -19.31 -25.85 7.66
CA GLN A 261 -18.86 -25.54 6.31
C GLN A 261 -19.93 -25.94 5.30
N LEU A 262 -20.50 -24.95 4.60
CA LEU A 262 -21.34 -25.17 3.44
C LEU A 262 -20.47 -25.46 2.20
N ASN A 263 -20.77 -26.55 1.52
CA ASN A 263 -20.19 -26.89 0.24
C ASN A 263 -21.28 -26.86 -0.83
N PHE A 264 -20.97 -26.23 -1.96
CA PHE A 264 -21.71 -26.34 -3.19
C PHE A 264 -21.01 -27.33 -4.11
N PRO A 265 -21.58 -28.53 -4.32
CA PRO A 265 -21.18 -29.39 -5.43
C PRO A 265 -21.38 -28.67 -6.77
N ALA A 266 -20.69 -29.15 -7.81
CA ALA A 266 -20.86 -28.61 -9.16
C ALA A 266 -22.35 -28.57 -9.57
N GLY A 267 -22.81 -27.40 -10.01
CA GLY A 267 -24.21 -27.15 -10.41
C GLY A 267 -25.12 -26.70 -9.27
N THR A 268 -24.60 -26.61 -8.03
CA THR A 268 -25.32 -26.03 -6.89
C THR A 268 -25.03 -24.55 -6.79
N PHE A 269 -26.06 -23.72 -6.66
CA PHE A 269 -25.93 -22.26 -6.58
C PHE A 269 -27.02 -21.66 -5.71
N ALA A 270 -26.86 -20.40 -5.31
CA ALA A 270 -27.85 -19.71 -4.48
C ALA A 270 -28.13 -18.31 -5.01
N LYS A 271 -29.36 -17.81 -4.80
CA LYS A 271 -29.73 -16.44 -5.15
C LYS A 271 -30.67 -15.83 -4.11
N PRO A 272 -30.50 -14.54 -3.75
CA PRO A 272 -31.48 -13.82 -2.94
C PRO A 272 -32.89 -13.94 -3.51
N ILE A 273 -33.91 -14.07 -2.65
CA ILE A 273 -35.30 -14.11 -3.11
C ILE A 273 -35.70 -12.74 -3.65
N ASN A 274 -35.32 -11.67 -2.95
CA ASN A 274 -35.48 -10.30 -3.41
C ASN A 274 -34.21 -9.83 -4.13
N GLN A 275 -34.31 -9.57 -5.43
CA GLN A 275 -33.18 -9.18 -6.27
C GLN A 275 -32.99 -7.67 -6.39
N THR A 276 -34.04 -6.90 -6.08
CA THR A 276 -34.07 -5.43 -6.26
C THR A 276 -32.90 -4.70 -5.58
N PRO A 277 -32.51 -5.04 -4.33
CA PRO A 277 -31.41 -4.35 -3.64
C PRO A 277 -30.04 -4.52 -4.30
N PHE A 278 -29.87 -5.54 -5.15
CA PHE A 278 -28.59 -5.88 -5.79
C PHE A 278 -28.45 -5.28 -7.20
N ASN A 279 -29.29 -4.31 -7.53
CA ASN A 279 -29.20 -3.51 -8.74
C ASN A 279 -28.50 -2.17 -8.45
N PHE A 280 -27.22 -2.08 -8.81
CA PHE A 280 -26.36 -0.93 -8.50
C PHE A 280 -26.44 0.22 -9.53
N GLY A 281 -27.18 0.04 -10.63
CA GLY A 281 -27.43 1.13 -11.58
C GLY A 281 -26.15 1.75 -12.15
N ALA A 282 -26.11 3.09 -12.24
CA ALA A 282 -24.96 3.82 -12.76
C ALA A 282 -23.96 4.27 -11.68
N THR A 283 -24.47 4.67 -10.51
CA THR A 283 -23.71 5.47 -9.53
C THR A 283 -23.66 4.86 -8.13
N GLN A 284 -24.32 3.72 -7.87
CA GLN A 284 -24.32 3.16 -6.52
C GLN A 284 -23.00 2.46 -6.23
N ASP A 285 -22.25 2.98 -5.25
CA ASP A 285 -21.08 2.28 -4.72
C ASP A 285 -21.47 0.99 -4.03
N PHE A 286 -20.61 -0.02 -4.14
CA PHE A 286 -20.86 -1.29 -3.49
C PHE A 286 -19.59 -2.06 -3.20
N THR A 287 -19.70 -3.05 -2.30
CA THR A 287 -18.63 -4.01 -2.03
C THR A 287 -19.20 -5.40 -2.02
N VAL A 288 -18.49 -6.35 -2.62
CA VAL A 288 -18.76 -7.78 -2.51
C VAL A 288 -17.55 -8.42 -1.84
N GLU A 289 -17.75 -9.06 -0.69
CA GLU A 289 -16.69 -9.81 -0.01
C GLU A 289 -17.18 -11.21 0.41
N PHE A 290 -16.28 -12.18 0.39
CA PHE A 290 -16.58 -13.56 0.77
C PHE A 290 -15.33 -14.38 0.98
N TRP A 291 -15.45 -15.44 1.79
CA TRP A 291 -14.49 -16.53 1.83
C TRP A 291 -14.90 -17.60 0.82
N VAL A 292 -13.93 -18.06 0.03
CA VAL A 292 -14.10 -19.17 -0.91
C VAL A 292 -12.97 -20.18 -0.75
N LYS A 293 -13.33 -21.47 -0.89
CA LYS A 293 -12.38 -22.57 -1.00
C LYS A 293 -12.78 -23.42 -2.20
N PRO A 294 -12.07 -23.35 -3.33
CA PRO A 294 -12.30 -24.27 -4.44
C PRO A 294 -12.03 -25.70 -3.98
N ASN A 295 -13.01 -26.59 -4.14
CA ASN A 295 -12.88 -27.99 -3.75
C ASN A 295 -12.29 -28.84 -4.89
N VAL A 296 -12.30 -28.30 -6.11
CA VAL A 296 -11.70 -28.88 -7.31
C VAL A 296 -10.89 -27.82 -8.05
N SER A 297 -9.85 -28.26 -8.76
CA SER A 297 -9.09 -27.38 -9.64
C SER A 297 -9.91 -26.99 -10.88
N TYR A 298 -9.63 -25.81 -11.44
CA TYR A 298 -10.23 -25.31 -12.67
C TYR A 298 -9.18 -24.62 -13.55
N THR A 299 -9.47 -24.54 -14.85
CA THR A 299 -8.56 -23.95 -15.85
C THR A 299 -9.22 -22.85 -16.70
N SER A 300 -10.50 -22.58 -16.48
CA SER A 300 -11.29 -21.55 -17.16
C SER A 300 -12.09 -20.77 -16.12
N ASP A 301 -13.33 -20.37 -16.43
CA ASP A 301 -14.01 -19.26 -15.79
C ASP A 301 -15.28 -19.66 -15.01
N PRO A 302 -15.24 -20.68 -14.13
CA PRO A 302 -16.46 -21.04 -13.40
C PRO A 302 -16.79 -19.91 -12.40
N VAL A 303 -18.05 -19.51 -12.35
CA VAL A 303 -18.49 -18.28 -11.68
C VAL A 303 -18.63 -18.48 -10.17
N MET A 304 -18.12 -17.54 -9.38
CA MET A 304 -18.27 -17.52 -7.92
C MET A 304 -19.39 -16.61 -7.45
N ILE A 305 -19.46 -15.36 -7.95
CA ILE A 305 -20.58 -14.44 -7.68
C ILE A 305 -20.76 -13.55 -8.91
N SER A 306 -21.98 -13.43 -9.43
CA SER A 306 -22.27 -12.61 -10.62
C SER A 306 -23.71 -12.12 -10.63
N ASN A 307 -23.95 -11.00 -11.28
CA ASN A 307 -25.29 -10.55 -11.67
C ASN A 307 -25.42 -10.32 -13.19
N LYS A 308 -24.54 -10.91 -13.99
CA LYS A 308 -24.52 -10.76 -15.46
C LYS A 308 -24.43 -12.09 -16.18
N ASN A 309 -24.75 -12.07 -17.48
CA ASN A 309 -24.43 -13.16 -18.39
C ASN A 309 -22.93 -13.15 -18.69
N TRP A 310 -22.23 -14.24 -18.35
CA TRP A 310 -20.78 -14.37 -18.50
C TRP A 310 -20.31 -14.29 -19.96
N ASN A 311 -21.15 -14.69 -20.93
CA ASN A 311 -20.79 -14.91 -22.34
C ASN A 311 -20.13 -13.71 -23.05
N ASN A 312 -20.25 -12.50 -22.50
CA ASN A 312 -19.52 -11.34 -23.00
C ASN A 312 -19.11 -10.41 -21.85
N GLY A 313 -17.81 -10.11 -21.76
CA GLY A 313 -17.24 -9.20 -20.77
C GLY A 313 -17.82 -7.78 -20.81
N TYR A 314 -18.41 -7.35 -21.93
CA TYR A 314 -19.11 -6.07 -22.03
C TYR A 314 -20.54 -6.09 -21.50
N ASN A 315 -21.16 -7.26 -21.28
CA ASN A 315 -22.53 -7.33 -20.77
C ASN A 315 -22.68 -6.53 -19.47
N LYS A 316 -23.83 -5.90 -19.27
CA LYS A 316 -24.13 -5.13 -18.07
C LYS A 316 -24.03 -6.00 -16.81
N GLY A 317 -23.40 -5.47 -15.77
CA GLY A 317 -23.26 -6.09 -14.45
C GLY A 317 -21.81 -6.44 -14.11
N PHE A 318 -21.62 -7.19 -13.04
CA PHE A 318 -20.31 -7.66 -12.58
C PHE A 318 -20.26 -9.19 -12.47
N ASN A 319 -19.05 -9.74 -12.59
CA ASN A 319 -18.76 -11.16 -12.48
C ASN A 319 -17.43 -11.35 -11.73
N ILE A 320 -17.44 -12.22 -10.73
CA ILE A 320 -16.25 -12.75 -10.07
C ILE A 320 -16.21 -14.25 -10.37
N SER A 321 -15.21 -14.69 -11.12
CA SER A 321 -15.07 -16.08 -11.58
C SER A 321 -13.65 -16.57 -11.43
N GLY A 322 -13.47 -17.90 -11.45
CA GLY A 322 -12.16 -18.48 -11.71
C GLY A 322 -11.56 -17.96 -13.03
N TYR A 323 -10.27 -18.22 -13.22
CA TYR A 323 -9.55 -17.87 -14.43
C TYR A 323 -8.41 -18.87 -14.69
N SER A 324 -7.77 -18.75 -15.86
CA SER A 324 -6.67 -19.62 -16.26
C SER A 324 -5.55 -19.68 -15.21
N GLY A 325 -4.92 -20.84 -15.06
CA GLY A 325 -3.82 -21.02 -14.10
C GLY A 325 -4.26 -21.11 -12.63
N GLN A 326 -5.53 -21.48 -12.37
CA GLN A 326 -6.11 -21.53 -11.02
C GLN A 326 -6.13 -20.14 -10.33
N THR A 327 -6.18 -19.08 -11.13
CA THR A 327 -6.34 -17.69 -10.66
C THR A 327 -7.81 -17.27 -10.70
N TYR A 328 -8.14 -16.00 -10.48
CA TYR A 328 -9.52 -15.53 -10.64
C TYR A 328 -9.56 -14.15 -11.27
N ARG A 329 -10.74 -13.75 -11.73
CA ARG A 329 -10.97 -12.48 -12.40
C ARG A 329 -12.23 -11.80 -11.88
N VAL A 330 -12.15 -10.49 -11.77
CA VAL A 330 -13.30 -9.59 -11.67
C VAL A 330 -13.51 -8.96 -13.03
N ASN A 331 -14.74 -8.99 -13.52
CA ASN A 331 -15.17 -8.26 -14.70
C ASN A 331 -16.38 -7.39 -14.33
N ILE A 332 -16.42 -6.16 -14.82
CA ILE A 332 -17.58 -5.28 -14.78
C ILE A 332 -17.78 -4.64 -16.15
N GLY A 333 -19.02 -4.61 -16.64
CA GLY A 333 -19.36 -4.04 -17.94
C GLY A 333 -20.67 -3.26 -17.90
N ASP A 334 -20.83 -2.32 -18.82
CA ASP A 334 -22.02 -1.44 -18.96
C ASP A 334 -22.75 -1.60 -20.30
N GLY A 335 -22.32 -2.54 -21.15
CA GLY A 335 -22.77 -2.74 -22.53
C GLY A 335 -21.86 -2.14 -23.60
N THR A 336 -20.94 -1.25 -23.23
CA THR A 336 -20.02 -0.52 -24.13
C THR A 336 -18.57 -0.56 -23.63
N ASN A 337 -18.37 -0.27 -22.36
CA ASN A 337 -17.10 -0.27 -21.66
C ASN A 337 -17.02 -1.47 -20.71
N ARG A 338 -15.79 -1.87 -20.38
CA ARG A 338 -15.53 -2.92 -19.39
C ARG A 338 -14.23 -2.67 -18.65
N ILE A 339 -14.15 -3.25 -17.46
CA ILE A 339 -12.90 -3.38 -16.69
C ILE A 339 -12.73 -4.86 -16.34
N ASP A 340 -11.50 -5.33 -16.47
CA ASP A 340 -11.07 -6.67 -16.07
C ASP A 340 -9.92 -6.53 -15.07
N LEU A 341 -10.05 -7.11 -13.87
CA LEU A 341 -8.98 -7.19 -12.88
C LEU A 341 -8.67 -8.66 -12.60
N ASN A 342 -7.39 -9.04 -12.64
CA ASN A 342 -6.96 -10.39 -12.31
C ASN A 342 -6.53 -10.45 -10.84
N GLY A 343 -6.99 -11.49 -10.14
CA GLY A 343 -6.52 -11.89 -8.82
C GLY A 343 -5.57 -13.07 -8.89
N GLY A 344 -4.82 -13.30 -7.83
CA GLY A 344 -3.84 -14.36 -7.64
C GLY A 344 -4.44 -15.75 -7.54
N LYS A 345 -3.56 -16.72 -7.30
CA LYS A 345 -3.91 -18.14 -7.27
C LYS A 345 -4.89 -18.48 -6.15
N LEU A 346 -5.95 -19.22 -6.46
CA LEU A 346 -6.87 -19.84 -5.51
C LEU A 346 -6.58 -21.33 -5.38
N THR A 347 -5.64 -21.65 -4.49
CA THR A 347 -5.18 -23.03 -4.25
C THR A 347 -6.35 -23.93 -3.86
N THR A 348 -6.49 -25.06 -4.54
CA THR A 348 -7.51 -26.08 -4.26
C THR A 348 -7.43 -26.52 -2.80
N ASN A 349 -8.58 -26.63 -2.16
CA ASN A 349 -8.76 -26.98 -0.74
C ASN A 349 -8.16 -25.97 0.26
N GLN A 350 -7.82 -24.75 -0.17
CA GLN A 350 -7.42 -23.66 0.74
C GLN A 350 -8.46 -22.53 0.71
N TRP A 351 -8.75 -21.99 1.89
CA TRP A 351 -9.59 -20.82 2.03
C TRP A 351 -8.84 -19.56 1.62
N LYS A 352 -9.51 -18.71 0.86
CA LYS A 352 -9.07 -17.34 0.57
C LYS A 352 -10.22 -16.38 0.78
N HIS A 353 -9.93 -15.21 1.33
CA HIS A 353 -10.86 -14.09 1.35
C HIS A 353 -10.68 -13.24 0.10
N ILE A 354 -11.79 -12.98 -0.58
CA ILE A 354 -11.85 -12.08 -1.73
C ILE A 354 -12.78 -10.95 -1.35
N ALA A 355 -12.33 -9.71 -1.55
CA ALA A 355 -13.20 -8.54 -1.52
C ALA A 355 -12.98 -7.68 -2.77
N VAL A 356 -14.05 -7.09 -3.27
CA VAL A 356 -14.01 -6.14 -4.39
C VAL A 356 -14.85 -4.94 -4.02
N THR A 357 -14.23 -3.78 -4.00
CA THR A 357 -14.91 -2.50 -3.79
C THR A 357 -15.12 -1.85 -5.15
N PHE A 358 -16.30 -1.29 -5.35
CA PHE A 358 -16.72 -0.64 -6.58
C PHE A 358 -17.14 0.79 -6.22
N ASP A 359 -16.17 1.68 -6.15
CA ASP A 359 -16.38 3.13 -6.04
C ASP A 359 -16.66 3.69 -7.44
N ARG A 360 -17.93 4.02 -7.72
CA ARG A 360 -18.49 4.32 -9.05
C ARG A 360 -17.96 5.62 -9.64
N ASP A 361 -17.56 6.57 -8.81
CA ASP A 361 -16.88 7.80 -9.22
C ASP A 361 -15.37 7.80 -8.93
N GLY A 362 -14.84 6.74 -8.32
CA GLY A 362 -13.41 6.50 -8.12
C GLY A 362 -12.88 5.21 -8.76
N LEU A 363 -12.49 4.25 -7.91
CA LEU A 363 -11.76 3.04 -8.30
C LEU A 363 -12.55 1.75 -8.02
N VAL A 364 -12.45 0.78 -8.93
CA VAL A 364 -12.67 -0.62 -8.56
C VAL A 364 -11.37 -1.15 -7.98
N THR A 365 -11.42 -1.72 -6.78
CA THR A 365 -10.24 -2.26 -6.08
C THR A 365 -10.46 -3.71 -5.68
N LEU A 366 -9.51 -4.56 -6.05
CA LEU A 366 -9.51 -5.98 -5.72
C LEU A 366 -8.61 -6.25 -4.51
N TYR A 367 -9.12 -7.04 -3.56
CA TYR A 367 -8.41 -7.46 -2.35
C TYR A 367 -8.35 -8.98 -2.22
N GLU A 368 -7.23 -9.47 -1.69
CA GLU A 368 -6.97 -10.87 -1.32
C GLU A 368 -6.45 -10.95 0.10
N ASP A 369 -7.15 -11.68 0.96
CA ASP A 369 -6.75 -11.88 2.35
C ASP A 369 -6.42 -10.54 3.06
N GLY A 370 -7.18 -9.49 2.76
CA GLY A 370 -7.01 -8.11 3.27
C GLY A 370 -6.04 -7.23 2.48
N VAL A 371 -5.35 -7.77 1.47
CA VAL A 371 -4.30 -7.07 0.71
C VAL A 371 -4.83 -6.55 -0.62
N VAL A 372 -4.64 -5.26 -0.92
CA VAL A 372 -4.92 -4.72 -2.27
C VAL A 372 -4.06 -5.44 -3.30
N VAL A 373 -4.67 -5.92 -4.38
CA VAL A 373 -4.02 -6.64 -5.49
C VAL A 373 -3.78 -5.71 -6.67
N THR A 374 -4.85 -5.08 -7.12
CA THR A 374 -4.88 -4.15 -8.26
C THR A 374 -6.17 -3.33 -8.23
N PHE A 375 -6.23 -2.29 -9.07
CA PHE A 375 -7.35 -1.37 -9.17
C PHE A 375 -7.38 -0.67 -10.54
N ALA A 376 -8.55 -0.14 -10.90
CA ALA A 376 -8.74 0.62 -12.14
C ALA A 376 -9.79 1.72 -11.97
N LYS A 377 -9.69 2.76 -12.81
CA LYS A 377 -10.63 3.89 -12.85
C LYS A 377 -12.01 3.45 -13.35
N MET A 378 -13.06 3.83 -12.62
CA MET A 378 -14.44 3.48 -12.98
C MET A 378 -15.19 4.54 -13.77
N GLN A 379 -14.58 5.72 -13.98
CA GLN A 379 -15.16 6.87 -14.66
C GLN A 379 -15.85 6.58 -16.01
N ASN A 380 -15.43 5.52 -16.73
CA ASN A 380 -15.98 5.16 -18.03
C ASN A 380 -17.05 4.05 -17.96
N ILE A 381 -17.33 3.49 -16.79
CA ILE A 381 -18.35 2.45 -16.63
C ILE A 381 -19.67 3.13 -16.27
N GLY A 382 -20.62 3.10 -17.20
CA GLY A 382 -21.97 3.62 -17.04
C GLY A 382 -22.89 2.68 -16.23
N ASN A 383 -24.14 2.57 -16.69
CA ASN A 383 -25.16 1.79 -16.01
C ASN A 383 -24.94 0.27 -16.15
N ILE A 384 -24.83 -0.42 -15.02
CA ILE A 384 -24.57 -1.86 -14.94
C ILE A 384 -25.81 -2.72 -14.63
N THR A 385 -27.02 -2.16 -14.73
CA THR A 385 -28.27 -2.92 -14.55
C THR A 385 -28.43 -3.94 -15.67
N SER A 386 -28.28 -5.22 -15.33
CA SER A 386 -28.30 -6.34 -16.28
C SER A 386 -29.71 -6.88 -16.57
N GLY A 387 -30.66 -6.70 -15.65
CA GLY A 387 -31.94 -7.41 -15.66
C GLY A 387 -31.84 -8.89 -15.23
N LEU A 388 -30.67 -9.34 -14.78
CA LEU A 388 -30.41 -10.70 -14.32
C LEU A 388 -30.21 -10.74 -12.80
N PRO A 389 -30.54 -11.85 -12.12
CA PRO A 389 -30.36 -12.01 -10.69
C PRO A 389 -28.89 -12.02 -10.29
N LEU A 390 -28.59 -11.45 -9.12
CA LEU A 390 -27.40 -11.78 -8.37
C LEU A 390 -27.44 -13.26 -7.97
N THR A 391 -26.38 -13.98 -8.30
CA THR A 391 -26.25 -15.41 -8.07
C THR A 391 -24.87 -15.75 -7.52
N ILE A 392 -24.84 -16.64 -6.52
CA ILE A 392 -23.64 -17.22 -5.90
C ILE A 392 -23.42 -18.59 -6.53
N ASN A 393 -22.19 -18.85 -6.99
CA ASN A 393 -21.69 -20.06 -7.64
C ASN A 393 -22.31 -20.38 -9.01
N GLN A 394 -22.83 -19.35 -9.69
CA GLN A 394 -23.37 -19.40 -11.05
C GLN A 394 -23.46 -17.98 -11.62
N ASP A 395 -23.54 -17.85 -12.94
CA ASP A 395 -23.78 -16.56 -13.59
C ASP A 395 -25.26 -16.11 -13.49
N GLY A 396 -25.54 -14.88 -13.94
CA GLY A 396 -26.88 -14.30 -13.89
C GLY A 396 -27.92 -15.03 -14.74
N THR A 397 -27.55 -15.85 -15.73
CA THR A 397 -28.53 -16.64 -16.49
C THR A 397 -28.94 -17.90 -15.75
N ASN A 398 -28.16 -18.32 -14.76
CA ASN A 398 -28.35 -19.56 -14.00
C ASN A 398 -28.22 -20.83 -14.87
N THR A 399 -27.61 -20.71 -16.06
CA THR A 399 -27.48 -21.80 -17.04
C THR A 399 -26.07 -21.90 -17.63
N TYR A 400 -25.11 -21.15 -17.11
CA TYR A 400 -23.74 -21.22 -17.61
C TYR A 400 -23.11 -22.59 -17.35
N GLY A 401 -22.45 -23.13 -18.38
CA GLY A 401 -22.07 -24.54 -18.43
C GLY A 401 -20.88 -24.93 -17.54
N LEU A 402 -20.04 -23.97 -17.14
CA LEU A 402 -18.89 -24.23 -16.28
C LEU A 402 -19.27 -24.07 -14.81
N ASN A 403 -19.44 -25.20 -14.15
CA ASN A 403 -19.85 -25.28 -12.76
C ASN A 403 -18.64 -25.41 -11.83
N LEU A 404 -18.58 -24.58 -10.78
CA LEU A 404 -17.59 -24.68 -9.72
C LEU A 404 -18.09 -25.59 -8.60
N ALA A 405 -17.24 -26.49 -8.12
CA ALA A 405 -17.41 -27.10 -6.80
C ALA A 405 -16.56 -26.35 -5.77
N ALA A 406 -17.19 -25.66 -4.83
CA ALA A 406 -16.52 -24.82 -3.85
C ALA A 406 -17.26 -24.76 -2.51
N SER A 407 -16.52 -24.38 -1.47
CA SER A 407 -17.07 -24.04 -0.17
C SER A 407 -17.10 -22.53 0.00
N TYR A 408 -18.12 -22.02 0.68
CA TYR A 408 -18.30 -20.59 0.92
C TYR A 408 -18.49 -20.30 2.40
N LYS A 409 -18.04 -19.13 2.85
CA LYS A 409 -18.28 -18.59 4.18
C LYS A 409 -18.41 -17.07 4.10
N ASP A 410 -19.28 -16.50 4.93
CA ASP A 410 -19.45 -15.05 5.10
C ASP A 410 -19.55 -14.27 3.77
N VAL A 411 -20.53 -14.61 2.93
CA VAL A 411 -20.80 -13.80 1.73
C VAL A 411 -21.55 -12.54 2.14
N ARG A 412 -20.92 -11.39 1.92
CA ARG A 412 -21.42 -10.07 2.32
C ARG A 412 -21.46 -9.13 1.14
N ILE A 413 -22.54 -8.34 1.11
CA ILE A 413 -22.77 -7.35 0.07
C ILE A 413 -23.16 -6.04 0.73
N TRP A 414 -22.48 -4.98 0.34
CA TRP A 414 -22.61 -3.65 0.91
C TRP A 414 -23.01 -2.65 -0.18
N ASN A 415 -23.85 -1.66 0.13
CA ASN A 415 -24.11 -0.51 -0.74
C ASN A 415 -23.13 0.65 -0.47
N SER A 416 -21.88 0.31 -0.18
CA SER A 416 -20.78 1.25 -0.02
C SER A 416 -19.50 0.60 -0.52
N ALA A 417 -18.59 1.39 -1.09
CA ALA A 417 -17.20 0.99 -1.25
C ALA A 417 -16.53 1.01 0.13
N LEU A 418 -16.12 -0.16 0.63
CA LEU A 418 -15.47 -0.25 1.94
C LEU A 418 -14.00 0.15 1.86
N PRO A 419 -13.47 0.93 2.82
CA PRO A 419 -12.05 1.23 2.85
C PRO A 419 -11.23 0.00 3.29
N ALA A 420 -9.97 -0.06 2.86
CA ALA A 420 -9.08 -1.20 3.10
C ALA A 420 -8.95 -1.58 4.58
N ASN A 421 -8.89 -0.60 5.48
CA ASN A 421 -8.82 -0.84 6.92
C ASN A 421 -10.09 -1.51 7.48
N VAL A 422 -11.26 -1.27 6.89
CA VAL A 422 -12.49 -1.96 7.32
C VAL A 422 -12.46 -3.41 6.86
N ILE A 423 -12.06 -3.67 5.60
CA ILE A 423 -11.93 -5.03 5.07
C ILE A 423 -10.96 -5.85 5.95
N VAL A 424 -9.76 -5.33 6.21
CA VAL A 424 -8.74 -6.02 7.03
C VAL A 424 -9.27 -6.33 8.44
N ASN A 425 -9.97 -5.39 9.07
CA ASN A 425 -10.44 -5.56 10.46
C ASN A 425 -11.67 -6.47 10.58
N TRP A 426 -12.50 -6.57 9.54
CA TRP A 426 -13.82 -7.22 9.62
C TRP A 426 -13.98 -8.49 8.78
N ALA A 427 -13.06 -8.81 7.87
CA ALA A 427 -13.14 -10.00 7.01
C ALA A 427 -13.36 -11.32 7.78
N ASN A 428 -12.90 -11.42 9.02
CA ASN A 428 -13.03 -12.61 9.90
C ASN A 428 -13.95 -12.43 11.12
N GLN A 429 -14.60 -11.28 11.25
CA GLN A 429 -15.45 -10.96 12.38
C GLN A 429 -16.92 -11.21 12.05
N ASP A 430 -17.71 -11.60 13.05
CA ASP A 430 -19.16 -11.56 12.92
C ASP A 430 -19.62 -10.11 12.75
N ILE A 431 -20.45 -9.85 11.75
CA ILE A 431 -20.98 -8.51 11.53
C ILE A 431 -22.04 -8.21 12.60
N THR A 432 -21.84 -7.12 13.33
CA THR A 432 -22.75 -6.60 14.34
C THR A 432 -22.94 -5.09 14.15
N ALA A 433 -23.80 -4.46 14.96
CA ALA A 433 -24.05 -3.02 14.89
C ALA A 433 -22.80 -2.14 15.17
N SER A 434 -21.70 -2.70 15.65
CA SER A 434 -20.42 -1.97 15.80
C SER A 434 -19.60 -1.89 14.52
N HIS A 435 -19.99 -2.60 13.45
CA HIS A 435 -19.36 -2.42 12.14
C HIS A 435 -19.62 -0.98 11.64
N PRO A 436 -18.58 -0.23 11.21
CA PRO A 436 -18.72 1.18 10.85
C PRO A 436 -19.69 1.42 9.69
N PHE A 437 -19.86 0.42 8.81
CA PHE A 437 -20.79 0.43 7.68
C PHE A 437 -22.02 -0.47 7.90
N TYR A 438 -22.39 -0.81 9.13
CA TYR A 438 -23.49 -1.75 9.40
C TYR A 438 -24.82 -1.36 8.72
N ALA A 439 -25.14 -0.07 8.70
CA ALA A 439 -26.33 0.46 8.03
C ALA A 439 -26.31 0.29 6.50
N GLN A 440 -25.12 0.04 5.92
CA GLN A 440 -24.90 -0.14 4.49
C GLN A 440 -24.81 -1.64 4.10
N LEU A 441 -25.16 -2.55 5.00
CA LEU A 441 -25.11 -3.99 4.75
C LEU A 441 -26.39 -4.46 4.05
N LEU A 442 -26.30 -4.79 2.76
CA LEU A 442 -27.44 -5.28 1.98
C LEU A 442 -27.76 -6.75 2.27
N ALA A 443 -26.73 -7.57 2.47
CA ALA A 443 -26.87 -8.98 2.83
C ALA A 443 -25.62 -9.50 3.57
N ASN A 444 -25.82 -10.39 4.53
CA ASN A 444 -24.78 -11.12 5.25
C ASN A 444 -25.18 -12.59 5.44
N TYR A 445 -24.73 -13.44 4.52
CA TYR A 445 -24.90 -14.89 4.57
C TYR A 445 -23.69 -15.53 5.27
N LYS A 446 -23.88 -16.00 6.50
CA LYS A 446 -22.82 -16.69 7.25
C LYS A 446 -22.44 -18.05 6.67
N MET A 447 -23.34 -18.66 5.88
CA MET A 447 -23.18 -19.99 5.26
C MET A 447 -22.97 -21.11 6.29
N ASN A 448 -23.60 -21.02 7.45
CA ASN A 448 -23.37 -21.91 8.59
C ASN A 448 -24.61 -22.69 9.05
N GLU A 449 -25.65 -22.75 8.21
CA GLU A 449 -26.84 -23.56 8.47
C GLU A 449 -26.47 -25.04 8.60
N THR A 450 -27.20 -25.79 9.43
CA THR A 450 -26.98 -27.23 9.62
C THR A 450 -27.65 -28.09 8.55
N SER A 451 -28.68 -27.58 7.88
CA SER A 451 -29.45 -28.27 6.84
C SER A 451 -30.27 -27.29 5.99
N GLY A 452 -30.96 -27.80 4.97
CA GLY A 452 -31.92 -27.03 4.16
C GLY A 452 -31.32 -26.30 2.96
N ASN A 453 -32.21 -25.68 2.19
CA ASN A 453 -31.91 -24.98 0.93
C ASN A 453 -32.16 -23.46 1.01
N THR A 454 -32.02 -22.89 2.22
CA THR A 454 -32.12 -21.45 2.45
C THR A 454 -30.84 -20.98 3.13
N LEU A 455 -30.23 -19.93 2.59
CA LEU A 455 -29.17 -19.17 3.25
C LEU A 455 -29.83 -17.97 3.95
N THR A 456 -29.65 -17.89 5.26
CA THR A 456 -30.26 -16.84 6.07
C THR A 456 -29.43 -15.58 5.96
N ASP A 457 -30.07 -14.48 5.58
CA ASP A 457 -29.48 -13.15 5.67
C ASP A 457 -29.59 -12.65 7.11
N SER A 458 -28.45 -12.45 7.76
CA SER A 458 -28.37 -11.91 9.12
C SER A 458 -28.27 -10.39 9.18
N SER A 459 -28.38 -9.70 8.04
CA SER A 459 -28.53 -8.25 7.97
C SER A 459 -29.94 -7.79 8.41
N LEU A 460 -30.12 -6.48 8.54
CA LEU A 460 -31.43 -5.88 8.83
C LEU A 460 -32.44 -6.05 7.69
N ASN A 461 -31.99 -6.41 6.48
CA ASN A 461 -32.83 -6.47 5.29
C ASN A 461 -33.49 -7.82 5.05
N SER A 462 -33.02 -8.89 5.74
CA SER A 462 -33.59 -10.24 5.61
C SER A 462 -33.71 -10.73 4.16
N ASN A 463 -32.77 -10.37 3.29
CA ASN A 463 -32.69 -10.79 1.89
C ASN A 463 -32.25 -12.25 1.77
N ASN A 464 -32.96 -13.19 2.38
CA ASN A 464 -32.63 -14.62 2.37
C ASN A 464 -32.44 -15.15 0.94
N ALA A 465 -31.50 -16.07 0.76
CA ALA A 465 -31.21 -16.68 -0.54
C ALA A 465 -31.70 -18.13 -0.61
N ALA A 466 -32.29 -18.49 -1.74
CA ALA A 466 -32.71 -19.86 -2.05
C ALA A 466 -31.58 -20.60 -2.76
N VAL A 467 -31.29 -21.83 -2.32
CA VAL A 467 -30.30 -22.72 -2.92
C VAL A 467 -30.98 -23.63 -3.93
N THR A 468 -30.41 -23.72 -5.13
CA THR A 468 -30.77 -24.69 -6.16
C THR A 468 -29.68 -25.76 -6.24
N GLY A 469 -30.07 -27.03 -6.30
CA GLY A 469 -29.16 -28.17 -6.23
C GLY A 469 -29.14 -28.83 -4.85
N SER A 470 -28.06 -29.54 -4.55
CA SER A 470 -27.94 -30.40 -3.35
C SER A 470 -26.70 -30.00 -2.54
N PRO A 471 -26.77 -28.93 -1.73
CA PRO A 471 -25.65 -28.52 -0.90
C PRO A 471 -25.29 -29.58 0.14
N THR A 472 -24.00 -29.74 0.44
CA THR A 472 -23.53 -30.62 1.53
C THR A 472 -22.88 -29.80 2.63
N ARG A 473 -22.86 -30.33 3.86
CA ARG A 473 -22.36 -29.60 5.03
C ARG A 473 -21.44 -30.46 5.87
N ASN A 474 -20.32 -29.88 6.30
CA ASN A 474 -19.44 -30.46 7.31
C ASN A 474 -19.67 -29.68 8.61
N LEU A 475 -20.36 -30.30 9.55
CA LEU A 475 -20.65 -29.65 10.84
C LEU A 475 -19.39 -29.51 11.68
N ASP A 476 -19.34 -28.46 12.50
CA ASP A 476 -18.28 -28.23 13.50
C ASP A 476 -16.85 -28.28 12.95
N THR A 477 -16.67 -27.80 11.72
CA THR A 477 -15.35 -27.72 11.05
C THR A 477 -14.50 -26.67 11.77
N ASN A 478 -13.27 -27.05 12.13
CA ASN A 478 -12.27 -26.14 12.69
C ASN A 478 -11.33 -25.66 11.59
N THR A 479 -11.15 -24.34 11.46
CA THR A 479 -10.22 -23.74 10.50
C THR A 479 -9.66 -22.45 11.08
N THR A 480 -8.39 -22.19 10.80
CA THR A 480 -7.75 -20.89 11.08
C THR A 480 -7.78 -20.05 9.82
N PHE A 481 -8.52 -18.95 9.86
CA PHE A 481 -8.57 -17.97 8.78
C PHE A 481 -7.47 -16.94 8.98
N THR A 482 -6.81 -16.54 7.89
CA THR A 482 -5.67 -15.60 7.93
C THR A 482 -5.97 -14.38 7.08
N ILE A 483 -5.79 -13.21 7.66
CA ILE A 483 -5.80 -11.91 6.97
C ILE A 483 -4.43 -11.26 7.18
N TYR A 484 -3.89 -10.66 6.15
CA TYR A 484 -2.64 -9.93 6.21
C TYR A 484 -2.91 -8.42 6.20
N ASP A 485 -2.44 -7.74 7.24
CA ASP A 485 -2.49 -6.29 7.35
C ASP A 485 -1.17 -5.68 6.84
N TYR A 486 -1.25 -5.14 5.64
CA TYR A 486 -0.16 -4.42 4.98
C TYR A 486 -0.32 -2.90 5.07
N LEU A 487 -1.32 -2.37 5.79
CA LEU A 487 -1.67 -0.94 5.74
C LEU A 487 -0.52 -0.02 6.17
N SER A 488 0.36 -0.51 7.04
CA SER A 488 1.54 0.22 7.52
C SER A 488 2.79 0.01 6.65
N THR A 489 2.85 -1.02 5.81
CA THR A 489 4.07 -1.39 5.07
C THR A 489 4.36 -0.44 3.91
N THR A 490 5.57 -0.52 3.35
CA THR A 490 5.98 0.36 2.24
C THR A 490 5.25 0.02 0.94
N ARG A 491 5.18 1.01 0.06
CA ARG A 491 4.67 0.92 -1.31
C ARG A 491 5.71 1.46 -2.27
N GLU A 492 5.65 1.04 -3.54
CA GLU A 492 6.49 1.62 -4.60
C GLU A 492 6.40 3.14 -4.62
N THR A 493 5.19 3.68 -4.45
CA THR A 493 4.93 5.14 -4.46
C THR A 493 5.65 5.90 -3.36
N ASP A 494 6.10 5.25 -2.29
CA ASP A 494 6.70 5.90 -1.11
C ASP A 494 8.13 6.41 -1.34
N HIS A 495 8.79 5.94 -2.40
CA HIS A 495 10.20 6.26 -2.67
C HIS A 495 10.42 7.74 -2.95
N LEU A 496 9.68 8.33 -3.90
CA LEU A 496 9.75 9.75 -4.21
C LEU A 496 9.57 10.65 -2.97
N PRO A 497 8.46 10.58 -2.21
CA PRO A 497 8.25 11.46 -1.06
C PRO A 497 9.27 11.23 0.05
N THR A 498 9.81 10.01 0.19
CA THR A 498 10.86 9.70 1.18
C THR A 498 12.20 10.31 0.78
N VAL A 499 12.61 10.18 -0.48
CA VAL A 499 13.82 10.80 -1.03
C VAL A 499 13.73 12.32 -0.97
N PHE A 500 12.58 12.89 -1.31
CA PHE A 500 12.36 14.34 -1.28
C PHE A 500 12.39 14.87 0.14
N ASN A 501 11.76 14.16 1.07
CA ASN A 501 11.88 14.48 2.49
C ASN A 501 13.35 14.48 2.93
N TRP A 502 14.16 13.50 2.54
CA TRP A 502 15.59 13.48 2.89
C TRP A 502 16.36 14.69 2.34
N MET A 503 16.14 15.01 1.07
CA MET A 503 16.76 16.16 0.39
C MET A 503 16.15 17.50 0.81
N CYS A 504 15.18 17.49 1.73
CA CYS A 504 14.47 18.67 2.20
C CYS A 504 13.76 19.43 1.07
N ILE A 505 13.33 18.70 0.03
CA ILE A 505 12.55 19.18 -1.09
C ILE A 505 11.07 19.01 -0.74
N PRO A 506 10.27 20.09 -0.69
CA PRO A 506 8.87 19.99 -0.32
C PRO A 506 8.06 19.28 -1.41
N VAL A 507 7.31 18.24 -1.01
CA VAL A 507 6.32 17.59 -1.87
C VAL A 507 5.05 18.45 -1.89
N GLN A 508 4.68 18.95 -3.07
CA GLN A 508 3.51 19.81 -3.20
C GLN A 508 2.22 18.98 -3.25
N SER A 509 1.18 19.43 -2.56
CA SER A 509 -0.14 18.77 -2.57
C SER A 509 -0.75 18.69 -3.97
N SER A 510 -0.47 19.68 -4.83
CA SER A 510 -0.93 19.75 -6.23
C SER A 510 -0.38 18.63 -7.10
N TRP A 511 0.71 17.97 -6.70
CA TRP A 511 1.28 16.85 -7.46
C TRP A 511 0.45 15.57 -7.33
N GLY A 512 -0.42 15.50 -6.32
CA GLY A 512 -1.27 14.33 -6.08
C GLY A 512 -0.47 13.04 -5.88
N ILE A 513 0.69 13.12 -5.23
CA ILE A 513 1.53 11.96 -4.87
C ILE A 513 0.72 10.99 -4.00
N ASP A 514 0.76 9.70 -4.34
CA ASP A 514 0.05 8.65 -3.61
C ASP A 514 0.87 8.10 -2.43
N GLY A 515 2.19 8.16 -2.55
CA GLY A 515 3.10 7.68 -1.52
C GLY A 515 3.20 8.59 -0.30
N VAL A 516 3.74 8.03 0.77
CA VAL A 516 4.02 8.73 2.01
C VAL A 516 5.49 8.63 2.38
N ASN A 517 6.00 9.64 3.06
CA ASN A 517 7.35 9.62 3.59
C ASN A 517 7.49 8.55 4.71
N ARG A 518 8.56 7.74 4.62
CA ARG A 518 8.82 6.61 5.54
C ARG A 518 9.94 6.82 6.54
N ILE A 519 10.66 7.94 6.46
CA ILE A 519 11.76 8.28 7.36
C ILE A 519 11.42 9.54 8.18
N PRO A 520 12.16 9.87 9.25
CA PRO A 520 11.94 11.10 9.99
C PRO A 520 11.98 12.34 9.09
N ALA A 521 11.15 13.34 9.39
CA ALA A 521 11.11 14.58 8.63
C ALA A 521 12.50 15.25 8.58
N CYS A 522 12.88 15.79 7.41
CA CYS A 522 14.11 16.58 7.34
C CYS A 522 14.05 17.76 8.31
N ASN A 523 15.14 17.97 9.05
CA ASN A 523 15.34 19.17 9.85
C ASN A 523 16.53 19.95 9.25
N ASN A 524 16.28 21.14 8.70
CA ASN A 524 17.32 22.08 8.24
C ASN A 524 17.94 22.94 9.35
N SER A 525 17.58 22.68 10.61
CA SER A 525 18.06 23.48 11.74
C SER A 525 19.46 23.05 12.16
N THR A 526 20.43 23.95 12.03
CA THR A 526 21.74 23.89 12.70
C THR A 526 21.57 23.53 14.18
N LEU A 527 22.55 22.84 14.77
CA LEU A 527 22.65 22.42 16.18
C LEU A 527 22.72 23.59 17.19
N SER A 528 21.83 24.57 17.07
CA SER A 528 21.63 25.66 18.00
C SER A 528 20.15 25.70 18.36
N VAL A 529 19.86 25.22 19.57
CA VAL A 529 18.60 25.43 20.30
C VAL A 529 17.38 24.69 19.75
N ASN A 530 17.36 23.35 19.74
CA ASN A 530 16.09 22.65 19.49
C ASN A 530 15.74 21.43 20.35
N ASN A 531 16.44 21.23 21.46
CA ASN A 531 15.94 20.37 22.55
C ASN A 531 15.04 21.12 23.56
N LEU A 532 14.65 22.37 23.26
CA LEU A 532 13.65 23.13 24.02
C LEU A 532 12.36 23.41 23.22
N GLU A 533 12.40 23.60 21.88
CA GLU A 533 11.16 23.88 21.12
C GLU A 533 10.39 22.63 20.67
N LYS A 534 11.03 21.46 20.50
CA LYS A 534 10.29 20.21 20.19
C LYS A 534 9.39 19.72 21.35
N LYS A 535 9.62 20.22 22.57
CA LYS A 535 8.67 20.09 23.69
C LYS A 535 7.61 21.19 23.72
N GLN A 536 7.71 22.24 22.91
CA GLN A 536 6.77 23.37 22.93
C GLN A 536 5.53 23.14 22.06
N ASN A 537 5.60 22.37 20.97
CA ASN A 537 4.49 22.27 20.01
C ASN A 537 3.75 20.91 20.01
N GLU A 538 3.72 20.18 21.12
CA GLU A 538 2.89 18.98 21.27
C GLU A 538 1.58 19.30 22.00
N LEU A 539 0.45 18.86 21.43
CA LEU A 539 -0.81 18.78 22.18
C LEU A 539 -0.79 17.55 23.09
N ILE A 540 -0.72 17.78 24.40
CA ILE A 540 -0.79 16.75 25.43
C ILE A 540 -2.21 16.70 25.98
N ILE A 541 -2.82 15.51 26.00
CA ILE A 541 -4.14 15.25 26.58
C ILE A 541 -3.98 14.27 27.74
N TYR A 542 -4.41 14.65 28.94
CA TYR A 542 -4.38 13.75 30.10
C TYR A 542 -5.46 14.07 31.15
N PRO A 543 -5.99 13.07 31.87
CA PRO A 543 -5.75 11.63 31.65
C PRO A 543 -6.32 11.16 30.30
N ASN A 544 -5.76 10.09 29.75
CA ASN A 544 -6.31 9.41 28.59
C ASN A 544 -5.99 7.91 28.72
N PRO A 545 -6.98 7.04 28.99
CA PRO A 545 -8.43 7.29 29.00
C PRO A 545 -8.93 8.17 30.17
N ALA A 546 -10.05 8.88 29.98
CA ALA A 546 -10.65 9.81 30.95
C ALA A 546 -12.13 9.54 31.24
N SER A 547 -12.60 9.90 32.44
CA SER A 547 -13.99 9.70 32.87
C SER A 547 -14.80 10.99 32.92
N ASN A 548 -14.30 12.05 33.57
CA ASN A 548 -15.10 13.26 33.83
C ASN A 548 -14.51 14.52 33.18
N GLU A 549 -13.19 14.58 33.04
CA GLU A 549 -12.48 15.73 32.49
C GLU A 549 -11.17 15.33 31.79
N ILE A 550 -10.72 16.15 30.85
CA ILE A 550 -9.39 16.09 30.24
C ILE A 550 -8.70 17.44 30.39
N ASN A 551 -7.37 17.40 30.54
CA ASN A 551 -6.51 18.57 30.50
C ASN A 551 -5.76 18.58 29.18
N LEU A 552 -5.76 19.74 28.52
CA LEU A 552 -5.08 20.00 27.26
C LEU A 552 -3.93 20.96 27.53
N LYS A 553 -2.71 20.55 27.20
CA LYS A 553 -1.51 21.40 27.26
C LYS A 553 -0.86 21.48 25.89
N PHE A 554 -0.67 22.69 25.39
CA PHE A 554 0.02 22.97 24.13
C PHE A 554 0.49 24.43 24.11
N ASN A 555 1.44 24.76 23.24
CA ASN A 555 1.80 26.15 22.96
C ASN A 555 1.35 26.52 21.53
N SER A 556 1.00 27.78 21.35
CA SER A 556 0.61 28.34 20.05
C SER A 556 0.84 29.85 20.05
N THR A 557 1.33 30.38 18.93
CA THR A 557 1.51 31.82 18.70
C THR A 557 0.24 32.52 18.24
N ASP A 558 -0.82 31.77 17.88
CA ASP A 558 -2.13 32.33 17.57
C ASP A 558 -2.78 32.86 18.84
N LYS A 559 -3.30 34.10 18.78
CA LYS A 559 -3.97 34.75 19.93
C LYS A 559 -5.41 34.30 20.13
N ASN A 560 -6.05 33.82 19.06
CA ASN A 560 -7.40 33.30 19.04
C ASN A 560 -7.38 31.92 18.37
N LEU A 561 -7.96 30.93 19.05
CA LEU A 561 -7.99 29.54 18.62
C LEU A 561 -9.38 28.96 18.87
N THR A 562 -9.88 28.15 17.94
CA THR A 562 -11.08 27.36 18.13
C THR A 562 -10.71 25.94 18.51
N LEU A 563 -11.17 25.47 19.67
CA LEU A 563 -11.13 24.08 20.08
C LEU A 563 -12.46 23.40 19.77
N ASN A 564 -12.40 22.30 19.02
CA ASN A 564 -13.52 21.44 18.70
C ASN A 564 -13.29 20.05 19.28
N ILE A 565 -14.33 19.48 19.88
CA ILE A 565 -14.40 18.05 20.21
C ILE A 565 -15.34 17.43 19.21
N ILE A 566 -14.85 16.45 18.46
CA ILE A 566 -15.65 15.69 17.50
C ILE A 566 -15.73 14.24 17.95
N ASP A 567 -16.87 13.61 17.70
CA ASP A 567 -17.02 12.17 17.92
C ASP A 567 -16.32 11.37 16.80
N ALA A 568 -16.27 10.04 16.94
CA ALA A 568 -15.70 9.14 15.94
C ALA A 568 -16.42 9.16 14.58
N LYS A 569 -17.61 9.77 14.48
CA LYS A 569 -18.37 9.95 13.25
C LYS A 569 -18.08 11.30 12.58
N GLY A 570 -17.22 12.14 13.18
CA GLY A 570 -16.89 13.48 12.71
C GLY A 570 -17.92 14.55 13.10
N THR A 571 -18.91 14.21 13.93
CA THR A 571 -19.91 15.15 14.42
C THR A 571 -19.28 16.08 15.44
N LEU A 572 -19.51 17.39 15.32
CA LEU A 572 -19.10 18.36 16.33
C LEU A 572 -19.92 18.18 17.61
N VAL A 573 -19.25 17.81 18.69
CA VAL A 573 -19.85 17.55 20.01
C VAL A 573 -19.76 18.78 20.90
N SER A 574 -18.65 19.51 20.82
CA SER A 574 -18.43 20.73 21.60
C SER A 574 -17.44 21.64 20.89
N ALA A 575 -17.64 22.96 20.99
CA ALA A 575 -16.73 23.97 20.47
C ALA A 575 -16.46 25.04 21.54
N LYS A 576 -15.23 25.53 21.61
CA LYS A 576 -14.81 26.55 22.58
C LYS A 576 -13.71 27.43 21.98
N GLU A 577 -13.87 28.73 22.11
CA GLU A 577 -12.81 29.69 21.79
C GLU A 577 -11.77 29.76 22.92
N LEU A 578 -10.50 29.79 22.54
CA LEU A 578 -9.34 29.87 23.43
C LEU A 578 -8.54 31.12 23.09
N SER A 579 -8.17 31.86 24.14
CA SER A 579 -7.28 33.01 24.05
C SER A 579 -6.21 32.94 25.14
N SER A 580 -4.95 33.18 24.80
CA SER A 580 -3.85 33.25 25.76
C SER A 580 -2.90 34.41 25.45
N SER A 581 -2.35 35.04 26.50
CA SER A 581 -1.43 36.18 26.38
C SER A 581 0.05 35.79 26.36
N ASN A 582 0.39 34.55 26.71
CA ASN A 582 1.77 34.08 26.89
C ASN A 582 2.13 32.89 25.98
N SER A 583 1.36 32.66 24.91
CA SER A 583 1.53 31.57 23.94
C SER A 583 1.46 30.15 24.53
N GLN A 584 1.08 30.00 25.80
CA GLN A 584 0.86 28.71 26.45
C GLN A 584 -0.62 28.53 26.74
N TYR A 585 -1.15 27.36 26.40
CA TYR A 585 -2.55 27.00 26.61
C TYR A 585 -2.63 25.79 27.54
N ASN A 586 -3.28 25.98 28.68
CA ASN A 586 -3.61 24.92 29.63
C ASN A 586 -5.11 24.96 29.90
N GLN A 587 -5.86 24.08 29.25
CA GLN A 587 -7.32 24.09 29.26
C GLN A 587 -7.85 22.81 29.90
N LYS A 588 -8.72 22.97 30.90
CA LYS A 588 -9.50 21.88 31.47
C LYS A 588 -10.86 21.83 30.80
N ILE A 589 -11.21 20.66 30.27
CA ILE A 589 -12.46 20.41 29.55
C ILE A 589 -13.25 19.35 30.29
N LYS A 590 -14.49 19.67 30.66
CA LYS A 590 -15.42 18.69 31.23
C LYS A 590 -16.02 17.84 30.11
N ILE A 591 -15.99 16.52 30.31
CA ILE A 591 -16.49 15.51 29.37
C ILE A 591 -17.47 14.53 30.03
N GLU A 592 -17.95 14.84 31.24
CA GLU A 592 -18.84 14.00 32.05
C GLU A 592 -20.13 13.61 31.31
N ASN A 593 -20.64 14.48 30.44
CA ASN A 593 -21.86 14.25 29.67
C ASN A 593 -21.63 13.54 28.32
N LEU A 594 -20.37 13.21 27.98
CA LEU A 594 -20.08 12.48 26.75
C LEU A 594 -20.32 10.97 26.95
N PRO A 595 -21.01 10.28 26.02
CA PRO A 595 -21.07 8.83 26.02
C PRO A 595 -19.66 8.19 25.97
N ALA A 596 -19.51 6.98 26.51
CA ALA A 596 -18.27 6.22 26.38
C ALA A 596 -17.92 6.00 24.91
N GLY A 597 -16.66 6.23 24.52
CA GLY A 597 -16.25 6.19 23.13
C GLY A 597 -14.96 6.95 22.83
N ILE A 598 -14.56 6.94 21.56
CA ILE A 598 -13.39 7.68 21.06
C ILE A 598 -13.85 9.04 20.54
N TYR A 599 -13.13 10.08 20.96
CA TYR A 599 -13.33 11.45 20.53
C TYR A 599 -12.01 12.04 20.06
N PHE A 600 -12.09 13.07 19.22
CA PHE A 600 -10.93 13.82 18.76
C PHE A 600 -11.04 15.28 19.20
N VAL A 601 -9.97 15.81 19.77
CA VAL A 601 -9.79 17.23 20.01
C VAL A 601 -9.08 17.82 18.82
N GLN A 602 -9.73 18.77 18.14
CA GLN A 602 -9.15 19.58 17.07
C GLN A 602 -8.97 21.01 17.57
N ILE A 603 -7.79 21.60 17.39
CA ILE A 603 -7.53 23.01 17.68
C ILE A 603 -7.14 23.67 16.38
N LYS A 604 -7.82 24.75 16.00
CA LYS A 604 -7.57 25.50 14.77
C LYS A 604 -7.34 26.98 15.07
N GLY A 605 -6.28 27.51 14.48
CA GLY A 605 -5.95 28.94 14.41
C GLY A 605 -5.52 29.33 13.01
N ASN A 606 -4.96 30.53 12.86
CA ASN A 606 -4.43 30.98 11.58
C ASN A 606 -3.13 30.25 11.19
N LEU A 607 -2.29 29.93 12.18
CA LEU A 607 -1.00 29.27 11.98
C LEU A 607 -0.93 27.88 12.65
N THR A 608 -1.87 27.59 13.55
CA THR A 608 -1.85 26.39 14.39
C THR A 608 -2.97 25.44 14.01
N SER A 609 -2.63 24.16 13.80
CA SER A 609 -3.63 23.09 13.65
C SER A 609 -3.16 21.85 14.42
N PHE A 610 -3.87 21.47 15.48
CA PHE A 610 -3.64 20.24 16.23
C PHE A 610 -4.85 19.31 16.14
N SER A 611 -4.61 18.00 16.11
CA SER A 611 -5.65 16.98 16.22
C SER A 611 -5.12 15.80 17.04
N LYS A 612 -5.81 15.41 18.11
CA LYS A 612 -5.43 14.25 18.94
C LYS A 612 -6.65 13.57 19.54
N SER A 613 -6.63 12.24 19.61
CA SER A 613 -7.73 11.45 20.15
C SER A 613 -7.65 11.29 21.67
N PHE A 614 -8.80 11.12 22.31
CA PHE A 614 -8.90 10.61 23.68
C PHE A 614 -10.06 9.62 23.82
N ILE A 615 -9.94 8.74 24.81
CA ILE A 615 -10.94 7.71 25.11
C ILE A 615 -11.74 8.17 26.33
N LYS A 616 -13.06 8.35 26.15
CA LYS A 616 -14.03 8.51 27.24
C LYS A 616 -14.42 7.12 27.73
N LYS A 617 -14.17 6.85 29.02
CA LYS A 617 -14.63 5.64 29.70
C LYS A 617 -16.13 5.67 29.96
#